data_AF-A0AAV6ATK1-F1
#
_entry.id   AF-A0AAV6ATK1-F1
#
_cell.length_a   1.000
_cell.length_b   1.000
_cell.length_c   1.000
_cell.angle_alpha   90.00
_cell.angle_beta   90.00
_cell.angle_gamma   90.00
#
_symmetry.space_group_name_H-M   'P 1'
#
loop_
_entity.id
_entity.type
_entity.pdbx_description
1 polymer ?
#
loop_
_entity_poly.entity_id
_entity_poly.type
_entity_poly.pdbx_seq_one_letter_code
_entity_poly.pdbx_strand_id
1 'polypeptide(L)'
;MKRLYIKTYGCQMNVYDSARMADVLAPLGYAPVEMPDGADMVILNTCHIREKASEKVFSELGRMNALKRAKAERGGRMVLAVAGCVAQAEGAEILARAPQVDLVVGPQAYHRLPELVAKAARAGGAAIDTDFPLEPKFDFLPESTTPPGVSAFLSVQEGCDKFCTFCVVPYTRGAEYSRPATALLSEARGLIERGAAEITLLGQNVNAYHGPGPDGSIWGLARLIRALAEIEGLGRIRYTTSHPRDLDAELIAAHGEVAKLMPFLHLPVQSGSDRVLAAMNRQHRADEYLDKVATLRRARPDIALSSDFIVGFPGESDADFEATLGLVEAVGFAQAYSFKYSARPGTPAAGLANQVPDEVKSDRLERLQRLLARQQTEFNRRMPGRRVPVLFERPGRHRGQLLGRSPWLQAVHADGPADLIGRIAETLIEAVGPHSLSGRLVGEGIPQPAAAVHEARMDH
;
A
#
# COMPACT_ATOMS: atom_id res chain seq x y z
N MET A 1 16.28 -5.70 -27.45
CA MET A 1 15.29 -5.50 -26.36
C MET A 1 15.47 -4.09 -25.83
N LYS A 2 14.38 -3.33 -25.67
CA LYS A 2 14.42 -1.96 -25.16
C LYS A 2 14.44 -1.97 -23.63
N ARG A 3 15.26 -1.13 -23.01
CA ARG A 3 15.41 -1.02 -21.56
C ARG A 3 14.38 -0.06 -20.97
N LEU A 4 13.60 -0.51 -20.00
CA LEU A 4 12.58 0.26 -19.30
C LEU A 4 12.96 0.41 -17.83
N TYR A 5 13.17 1.64 -17.37
CA TYR A 5 13.37 1.92 -15.94
C TYR A 5 12.11 2.57 -15.37
N ILE A 6 11.50 1.96 -14.35
CA ILE A 6 10.34 2.53 -13.67
C ILE A 6 10.76 2.88 -12.24
N LYS A 7 10.72 4.17 -11.91
CA LYS A 7 10.92 4.64 -10.54
C LYS A 7 9.57 4.90 -9.89
N THR A 8 9.22 4.03 -8.96
CA THR A 8 7.95 4.10 -8.23
C THR A 8 8.08 4.93 -6.97
N TYR A 9 7.20 5.91 -6.83
CA TYR A 9 7.01 6.70 -5.62
C TYR A 9 5.58 6.52 -5.11
N GLY A 10 5.43 6.33 -3.79
CA GLY A 10 4.12 6.39 -3.16
C GLY A 10 3.71 5.13 -2.42
N CYS A 11 2.57 4.58 -2.83
CA CYS A 11 1.81 3.56 -2.11
C CYS A 11 1.83 2.20 -2.83
N GLN A 12 1.21 1.18 -2.21
CA GLN A 12 1.08 -0.16 -2.80
C GLN A 12 0.39 -0.14 -4.17
N MET A 13 -0.58 0.76 -4.38
CA MET A 13 -1.22 0.94 -5.69
C MET A 13 -0.22 1.43 -6.75
N ASN A 14 0.71 2.32 -6.43
CA ASN A 14 1.73 2.73 -7.40
C ASN A 14 2.68 1.56 -7.72
N VAL A 15 2.98 0.68 -6.76
CA VAL A 15 3.79 -0.53 -7.02
C VAL A 15 3.05 -1.46 -7.98
N TYR A 16 1.75 -1.70 -7.72
CA TYR A 16 0.89 -2.46 -8.62
C TYR A 16 0.80 -1.83 -10.02
N ASP A 17 0.50 -0.53 -10.11
CA ASP A 17 0.41 0.22 -11.36
C ASP A 17 1.74 0.13 -12.13
N SER A 18 2.89 0.20 -11.46
CA SER A 18 4.21 0.06 -12.08
C SER A 18 4.45 -1.33 -12.68
N ALA A 19 4.05 -2.40 -12.00
CA ALA A 19 4.12 -3.75 -12.56
C ALA A 19 3.25 -3.86 -13.82
N ARG A 20 2.03 -3.33 -13.78
CA ARG A 20 1.12 -3.34 -14.93
C ARG A 20 1.59 -2.49 -16.10
N MET A 21 2.23 -1.35 -15.83
CA MET A 21 2.85 -0.56 -16.89
C MET A 21 3.97 -1.33 -17.60
N ALA A 22 4.75 -2.14 -16.87
CA ALA A 22 5.76 -3.01 -17.49
C ALA A 22 5.10 -4.09 -18.36
N ASP A 23 4.05 -4.75 -17.87
CA ASP A 23 3.31 -5.77 -18.64
C ASP A 23 2.72 -5.21 -19.94
N VAL A 24 2.10 -4.03 -19.87
CA VAL A 24 1.52 -3.32 -21.04
C VAL A 24 2.58 -2.94 -22.08
N LEU A 25 3.81 -2.64 -21.65
CA LEU A 25 4.90 -2.24 -22.54
C LEU A 25 5.72 -3.42 -23.08
N ALA A 26 5.61 -4.62 -22.47
CA ALA A 26 6.37 -5.80 -22.87
C ALA A 26 6.16 -6.20 -24.35
N PRO A 27 4.93 -6.17 -24.93
CA PRO A 27 4.72 -6.46 -26.35
C PRO A 27 5.44 -5.49 -27.31
N LEU A 28 5.80 -4.29 -26.85
CA LEU A 28 6.61 -3.33 -27.61
C LEU A 28 8.13 -3.57 -27.50
N GLY A 29 8.51 -4.67 -26.85
CA GLY A 29 9.90 -5.11 -26.65
C GLY A 29 10.62 -4.43 -25.49
N TYR A 30 9.88 -3.76 -24.59
CA TYR A 30 10.45 -3.19 -23.36
C TYR A 30 10.66 -4.24 -22.27
N ALA A 31 11.76 -4.10 -21.54
CA ALA A 31 12.13 -4.97 -20.44
C ALA A 31 12.56 -4.14 -19.22
N PRO A 32 12.08 -4.46 -18.01
CA PRO A 32 12.47 -3.74 -16.80
C PRO A 32 13.98 -3.85 -16.54
N VAL A 33 14.59 -2.75 -16.12
CA VAL A 33 15.99 -2.67 -15.64
C VAL A 33 16.02 -1.97 -14.28
N GLU A 34 17.03 -2.30 -13.46
CA GLU A 34 17.15 -1.75 -12.10
C GLU A 34 17.73 -0.33 -12.05
N MET A 35 18.48 0.06 -13.08
CA MET A 35 19.19 1.33 -13.15
C MET A 35 18.74 2.14 -14.37
N PRO A 36 18.65 3.48 -14.25
CA PRO A 36 18.24 4.35 -15.36
C PRO A 36 19.28 4.43 -16.48
N ASP A 37 20.54 4.06 -16.22
CA ASP A 37 21.64 4.17 -17.17
C ASP A 37 21.42 3.31 -18.43
N GLY A 38 21.36 3.98 -19.58
CA GLY A 38 21.11 3.35 -20.87
C GLY A 38 19.66 2.97 -21.14
N ALA A 39 18.71 3.34 -20.27
CA ALA A 39 17.28 3.10 -20.48
C ALA A 39 16.77 3.75 -21.79
N ASP A 40 15.94 3.04 -22.55
CA ASP A 40 15.21 3.56 -23.71
C ASP A 40 13.92 4.28 -23.29
N MET A 41 13.37 3.92 -22.14
CA MET A 41 12.24 4.60 -21.53
C MET A 41 12.42 4.68 -20.01
N VAL A 42 12.12 5.84 -19.44
CA VAL A 42 12.04 6.05 -18.00
C VAL A 42 10.62 6.48 -17.65
N ILE A 43 10.01 5.81 -16.67
CA ILE A 43 8.71 6.18 -16.09
C ILE A 43 8.92 6.57 -14.63
N LEU A 44 8.60 7.81 -14.29
CA LEU A 44 8.45 8.22 -12.90
C LEU A 44 6.98 7.99 -12.51
N ASN A 45 6.67 6.92 -11.78
CA ASN A 45 5.31 6.67 -11.28
C ASN A 45 5.15 7.35 -9.92
N THR A 46 4.27 8.34 -9.85
CA THR A 46 4.26 9.34 -8.78
C THR A 46 3.00 9.28 -7.93
N CYS A 47 3.10 9.80 -6.71
CA CYS A 47 2.01 9.84 -5.75
C CYS A 47 1.85 11.25 -5.18
N HIS A 48 0.62 11.73 -5.05
CA HIS A 48 0.33 13.12 -4.67
C HIS A 48 0.15 13.32 -3.14
N ILE A 49 0.06 12.22 -2.38
CA ILE A 49 -0.34 12.25 -0.97
C ILE A 49 0.77 12.67 0.01
N ARG A 50 2.04 12.73 -0.41
CA ARG A 50 3.18 13.10 0.45
C ARG A 50 3.58 14.55 0.28
N GLU A 51 3.98 15.21 1.36
CA GLU A 51 4.48 16.59 1.30
C GLU A 51 5.70 16.66 0.37
N LYS A 52 5.78 17.71 -0.46
CA LYS A 52 6.85 17.91 -1.46
C LYS A 52 6.95 16.79 -2.51
N ALA A 53 5.87 16.04 -2.75
CA ALA A 53 5.86 15.01 -3.78
C ALA A 53 6.20 15.59 -5.16
N SER A 54 5.55 16.69 -5.56
CA SER A 54 5.79 17.34 -6.86
C SER A 54 7.23 17.86 -6.99
N GLU A 55 7.78 18.51 -5.96
CA GLU A 55 9.18 18.98 -5.96
C GLU A 55 10.20 17.84 -6.11
N LYS A 56 9.96 16.68 -5.47
CA LYS A 56 10.80 15.49 -5.67
C LYS A 56 10.76 14.98 -7.10
N VAL A 57 9.60 15.06 -7.76
CA VAL A 57 9.44 14.67 -9.17
C VAL A 57 10.26 15.60 -10.06
N PHE A 58 10.18 16.92 -9.88
CA PHE A 58 10.97 17.88 -10.66
C PHE A 58 12.48 17.70 -10.47
N SER A 59 12.93 17.47 -9.23
CA SER A 59 14.34 17.15 -8.97
C SER A 59 14.80 15.90 -9.72
N GLU A 60 13.98 14.84 -9.72
CA GLU A 60 14.30 13.61 -10.44
C GLU A 60 14.24 13.78 -11.96
N LEU A 61 13.28 14.54 -12.48
CA LEU A 61 13.19 14.88 -13.91
C LEU A 61 14.45 15.62 -14.39
N GLY A 62 15.03 16.48 -13.55
CA GLY A 62 16.32 17.12 -13.83
C GLY A 62 17.45 16.10 -14.03
N ARG A 63 17.55 15.10 -13.14
CA ARG A 63 18.53 14.01 -13.25
C ARG A 63 18.30 13.16 -14.51
N MET A 64 17.05 12.80 -14.77
CA MET A 64 16.70 11.99 -15.95
C MET A 64 16.95 12.74 -17.26
N ASN A 65 16.82 14.07 -17.27
CA ASN A 65 17.14 14.90 -18.43
C ASN A 65 18.63 14.83 -18.80
N ALA A 66 19.53 14.78 -17.81
CA ALA A 66 20.96 14.62 -18.06
C ALA A 66 21.26 13.29 -18.79
N LEU A 67 20.62 12.20 -18.35
CA LEU A 67 20.74 10.89 -19.00
C LEU A 67 20.14 10.90 -20.42
N LYS A 68 18.97 11.52 -20.60
CA LYS A 68 18.32 11.68 -21.91
C LYS A 68 19.23 12.42 -22.91
N ARG A 69 19.87 13.52 -22.48
CA ARG A 69 20.84 14.28 -23.30
C ARG A 69 22.09 13.45 -23.64
N ALA A 70 22.70 12.81 -22.63
CA ALA A 70 23.88 11.98 -22.84
C ALA A 70 23.63 10.77 -23.76
N LYS A 71 22.39 10.28 -23.83
CA LYS A 71 21.98 9.24 -24.78
C LYS A 71 21.75 9.80 -26.18
N ALA A 72 21.15 10.99 -26.29
CA ALA A 72 20.97 11.70 -27.57
C ALA A 72 22.31 12.04 -28.23
N GLU A 73 23.31 12.48 -27.46
CA GLU A 73 24.68 12.74 -27.95
C GLU A 73 25.36 11.50 -28.55
N ARG A 74 24.95 10.30 -28.10
CA ARG A 74 25.41 9.01 -28.62
C ARG A 74 24.54 8.45 -29.75
N GLY A 75 23.63 9.26 -30.30
CA GLY A 75 22.70 8.87 -31.36
C GLY A 75 21.52 8.00 -30.90
N GLY A 76 21.33 7.85 -29.58
CA GLY A 76 20.21 7.10 -29.01
C GLY A 76 19.00 7.99 -28.71
N ARG A 77 17.85 7.36 -28.41
CA ARG A 77 16.64 8.05 -27.93
C ARG A 77 16.21 7.51 -26.58
N MET A 78 15.79 8.40 -25.69
CA MET A 78 15.17 8.05 -24.41
C MET A 78 13.82 8.76 -24.29
N VAL A 79 12.78 7.99 -24.00
CA VAL A 79 11.44 8.50 -23.67
C VAL A 79 11.37 8.73 -22.15
N LEU A 80 10.95 9.91 -21.72
CA LEU A 80 10.75 10.27 -20.34
C LEU A 80 9.26 10.48 -20.07
N ALA A 81 8.70 9.65 -19.21
CA ALA A 81 7.28 9.65 -18.86
C ALA A 81 7.07 9.96 -17.37
N VAL A 82 6.01 10.68 -17.06
CA VAL A 82 5.50 10.86 -15.69
C VAL A 82 4.13 10.21 -15.60
N ALA A 83 3.96 9.30 -14.65
CA ALA A 83 2.73 8.55 -14.42
C ALA A 83 2.20 8.80 -13.01
N GLY A 84 0.94 8.40 -12.75
CA GLY A 84 0.36 8.34 -11.42
C GLY A 84 -0.35 9.61 -10.97
N CYS A 85 -0.56 9.78 -9.66
CA CYS A 85 -1.48 10.80 -9.14
C CYS A 85 -0.97 12.25 -9.34
N VAL A 86 0.36 12.49 -9.33
CA VAL A 86 0.89 13.84 -9.63
C VAL A 86 0.71 14.15 -11.11
N ALA A 87 0.94 13.16 -11.99
CA ALA A 87 0.66 13.31 -13.43
C ALA A 87 -0.81 13.69 -13.69
N GLN A 88 -1.74 13.08 -12.95
CA GLN A 88 -3.16 13.38 -13.03
C GLN A 88 -3.52 14.77 -12.51
N ALA A 89 -2.94 15.21 -11.39
CA ALA A 89 -3.28 16.47 -10.75
C ALA A 89 -2.61 17.69 -11.42
N GLU A 90 -1.38 17.52 -11.88
CA GLU A 90 -0.48 18.62 -12.29
C GLU A 90 0.06 18.44 -13.72
N GLY A 91 -0.62 17.66 -14.57
CA GLY A 91 -0.10 17.27 -15.88
C GLY A 91 0.30 18.43 -16.80
N ALA A 92 -0.54 19.48 -16.86
CA ALA A 92 -0.23 20.68 -17.63
C ALA A 92 0.97 21.46 -17.06
N GLU A 93 1.08 21.55 -15.73
CA GLU A 93 2.20 22.20 -15.06
C GLU A 93 3.51 21.44 -15.27
N ILE A 94 3.48 20.10 -15.25
CA ILE A 94 4.64 19.27 -15.53
C ILE A 94 5.19 19.56 -16.92
N LEU A 95 4.34 19.64 -17.95
CA LEU A 95 4.82 19.97 -19.29
C LEU A 95 5.36 21.39 -19.42
N ALA A 96 4.74 22.35 -18.72
CA ALA A 96 5.20 23.73 -18.73
C ALA A 96 6.57 23.90 -18.03
N ARG A 97 6.79 23.24 -16.89
CA ARG A 97 8.01 23.34 -16.08
C ARG A 97 9.12 22.38 -16.51
N ALA A 98 8.77 21.25 -17.15
CA ALA A 98 9.69 20.20 -17.55
C ALA A 98 9.44 19.76 -19.01
N PRO A 99 9.76 20.61 -20.01
CA PRO A 99 9.51 20.34 -21.43
C PRO A 99 10.28 19.13 -21.98
N GLN A 100 11.25 18.60 -21.23
CA GLN A 100 11.93 17.35 -21.56
C GLN A 100 11.05 16.10 -21.39
N VAL A 101 9.91 16.19 -20.72
CA VAL A 101 8.95 15.09 -20.53
C VAL A 101 8.22 14.84 -21.85
N ASP A 102 8.25 13.60 -22.32
CA ASP A 102 7.58 13.19 -23.55
C ASP A 102 6.14 12.73 -23.29
N LEU A 103 5.87 12.14 -22.11
CA LEU A 103 4.58 11.51 -21.81
C LEU A 103 4.11 11.86 -20.40
N VAL A 104 2.83 12.19 -20.25
CA VAL A 104 2.16 12.33 -18.95
C VAL A 104 0.92 11.44 -18.96
N VAL A 105 0.80 10.53 -17.99
CA VAL A 105 -0.31 9.56 -17.94
C VAL A 105 -0.92 9.43 -16.55
N GLY A 106 -2.25 9.56 -16.48
CA GLY A 106 -3.01 9.34 -15.26
C GLY A 106 -3.02 7.87 -14.81
N PRO A 107 -3.34 7.60 -13.52
CA PRO A 107 -3.41 6.22 -13.00
C PRO A 107 -4.54 5.39 -13.63
N GLN A 108 -5.52 6.03 -14.28
CA GLN A 108 -6.62 5.36 -14.98
C GLN A 108 -6.33 5.08 -16.48
N ALA A 109 -5.30 5.72 -17.05
CA ALA A 109 -5.06 5.70 -18.49
C ALA A 109 -3.82 4.90 -18.92
N TYR A 110 -3.08 4.28 -18.00
CA TYR A 110 -1.79 3.66 -18.35
C TYR A 110 -1.88 2.44 -19.29
N HIS A 111 -3.05 1.83 -19.48
CA HIS A 111 -3.29 0.81 -20.50
C HIS A 111 -3.06 1.36 -21.93
N ARG A 112 -3.16 2.69 -22.12
CA ARG A 112 -2.92 3.40 -23.38
C ARG A 112 -1.46 3.77 -23.61
N LEU A 113 -0.55 3.43 -22.69
CA LEU A 113 0.90 3.68 -22.84
C LEU A 113 1.45 3.22 -24.21
N PRO A 114 1.07 2.08 -24.79
CA PRO A 114 1.59 1.65 -26.08
C PRO A 114 1.27 2.64 -27.20
N GLU A 115 0.03 3.16 -27.21
CA GLU A 115 -0.41 4.18 -28.16
C GLU A 115 0.32 5.51 -27.95
N LEU A 116 0.47 5.93 -26.69
CA LEU A 116 1.15 7.16 -26.32
C LEU A 116 2.63 7.12 -26.73
N VAL A 117 3.33 6.01 -26.49
CA VAL A 117 4.72 5.79 -26.94
C VAL A 117 4.80 5.88 -28.48
N ALA A 118 3.86 5.27 -29.20
CA ALA A 118 3.83 5.33 -30.67
C ALA A 118 3.52 6.74 -31.21
N LYS A 119 2.70 7.54 -30.50
CA LYS A 119 2.43 8.95 -30.84
C LYS A 119 3.66 9.81 -30.60
N ALA A 120 4.30 9.70 -29.42
CA ALA A 120 5.52 10.44 -29.10
C ALA A 120 6.67 10.11 -30.06
N ALA A 121 6.77 8.86 -30.54
CA ALA A 121 7.74 8.47 -31.55
C ALA A 121 7.56 9.22 -32.88
N ARG A 122 6.30 9.43 -33.32
CA ARG A 122 5.92 9.99 -34.63
C ARG A 122 5.82 11.51 -34.66
N ALA A 123 5.24 12.13 -33.64
CA ALA A 123 4.85 13.55 -33.67
C ALA A 123 5.94 14.52 -33.18
N GLY A 124 7.00 14.03 -32.53
CA GLY A 124 8.06 14.89 -31.95
C GLY A 124 7.61 15.77 -30.77
N GLY A 125 6.32 15.74 -30.39
CA GLY A 125 5.74 16.49 -29.29
C GLY A 125 5.32 15.60 -28.10
N ALA A 126 5.11 16.24 -26.95
CA ALA A 126 4.66 15.56 -25.73
C ALA A 126 3.19 15.12 -25.84
N ALA A 127 2.84 13.96 -25.27
CA ALA A 127 1.47 13.48 -25.18
C ALA A 127 0.99 13.44 -23.72
N ILE A 128 -0.21 13.97 -23.48
CA ILE A 128 -0.89 13.93 -22.17
C ILE A 128 -2.13 13.05 -22.32
N ASP A 129 -2.31 12.11 -21.40
CA ASP A 129 -3.58 11.42 -21.19
C ASP A 129 -3.89 11.38 -19.69
N THR A 130 -4.64 12.38 -19.24
CA THR A 130 -5.16 12.53 -17.88
C THR A 130 -6.67 12.48 -17.85
N ASP A 131 -7.31 12.00 -18.92
CA ASP A 131 -8.76 11.87 -18.94
C ASP A 131 -9.18 10.62 -18.15
N PHE A 132 -10.36 10.67 -17.55
CA PHE A 132 -10.97 9.48 -16.94
C PHE A 132 -11.75 8.73 -18.02
N PRO A 133 -11.25 7.59 -18.54
CA PRO A 133 -11.98 6.81 -19.53
C PRO A 133 -13.28 6.25 -18.92
N LEU A 134 -14.32 6.14 -19.75
CA LEU A 134 -15.57 5.48 -19.37
C LEU A 134 -15.39 3.97 -19.20
N GLU A 135 -14.51 3.37 -20.01
CA GLU A 135 -14.21 1.95 -19.97
C GLU A 135 -13.13 1.67 -18.90
N PRO A 136 -13.35 0.72 -17.98
CA PRO A 136 -12.37 0.36 -16.97
C PRO A 136 -11.08 -0.17 -17.61
N LYS A 137 -9.92 0.37 -17.19
CA LYS A 137 -8.62 -0.09 -17.73
C LYS A 137 -8.37 -1.59 -17.59
N PHE A 138 -8.97 -2.23 -16.58
CA PHE A 138 -8.78 -3.65 -16.26
C PHE A 138 -9.20 -4.58 -17.39
N ASP A 139 -10.13 -4.14 -18.24
CA ASP A 139 -10.60 -4.91 -19.39
C ASP A 139 -9.55 -4.96 -20.52
N PHE A 140 -8.53 -4.09 -20.46
CA PHE A 140 -7.48 -3.96 -21.47
C PHE A 140 -6.09 -4.36 -20.95
N LEU A 141 -5.96 -4.73 -19.66
CA LEU A 141 -4.66 -5.12 -19.11
C LEU A 141 -4.30 -6.53 -19.58
N PRO A 142 -3.08 -6.75 -20.09
CA PRO A 142 -2.61 -8.09 -20.40
C PRO A 142 -2.43 -8.90 -19.11
N GLU A 143 -2.45 -10.22 -19.25
CA GLU A 143 -2.03 -11.12 -18.18
C GLU A 143 -0.57 -10.84 -17.82
N SER A 144 -0.28 -10.79 -16.51
CA SER A 144 1.08 -10.55 -16.05
C SER A 144 1.95 -11.77 -16.31
N THR A 145 3.07 -11.57 -17.01
CA THR A 145 4.04 -12.64 -17.32
C THR A 145 5.14 -12.76 -16.27
N THR A 146 5.24 -11.77 -15.36
CA THR A 146 6.22 -11.78 -14.28
C THR A 146 5.69 -12.62 -13.11
N PRO A 147 6.50 -13.54 -12.55
CA PRO A 147 6.13 -14.27 -11.34
C PRO A 147 5.78 -13.31 -10.20
N PRO A 148 4.68 -13.52 -9.48
CA PRO A 148 4.34 -12.68 -8.33
C PRO A 148 5.36 -12.90 -7.20
N GLY A 149 5.45 -11.93 -6.30
CA GLY A 149 6.08 -12.16 -5.00
C GLY A 149 5.25 -13.13 -4.14
N VAL A 150 5.85 -13.60 -3.03
CA VAL A 150 5.18 -14.48 -2.05
C VAL A 150 3.86 -13.89 -1.54
N SER A 151 3.82 -12.58 -1.31
CA SER A 151 2.59 -11.82 -1.07
C SER A 151 2.27 -10.99 -2.32
N ALA A 152 1.16 -11.32 -2.98
CA ALA A 152 0.73 -10.72 -4.23
C ALA A 152 -0.37 -9.67 -4.00
N PHE A 153 -0.34 -8.61 -4.80
CA PHE A 153 -1.39 -7.60 -4.81
C PHE A 153 -2.49 -7.94 -5.81
N LEU A 154 -3.74 -7.86 -5.37
CA LEU A 154 -4.92 -7.99 -6.21
C LEU A 154 -5.76 -6.72 -6.07
N SER A 155 -5.75 -5.85 -7.08
CA SER A 155 -6.56 -4.63 -7.07
C SER A 155 -8.02 -5.00 -7.26
N VAL A 156 -8.87 -4.83 -6.24
CA VAL A 156 -10.30 -5.19 -6.31
C VAL A 156 -11.20 -4.01 -6.68
N GLN A 157 -10.71 -2.80 -6.41
CA GLN A 157 -11.47 -1.56 -6.55
C GLN A 157 -10.54 -0.42 -6.96
N GLU A 158 -11.09 0.56 -7.65
CA GLU A 158 -10.45 1.85 -7.91
C GLU A 158 -11.36 3.02 -7.62
N GLY A 159 -10.76 4.20 -7.45
CA GLY A 159 -11.49 5.42 -7.14
C GLY A 159 -12.12 5.39 -5.74
N CYS A 160 -12.71 6.50 -5.33
CA CYS A 160 -13.31 6.62 -4.00
C CYS A 160 -14.35 7.74 -3.95
N ASP A 161 -15.56 7.39 -3.48
CA ASP A 161 -16.69 8.32 -3.42
C ASP A 161 -16.90 8.92 -2.02
N LYS A 162 -15.88 8.85 -1.13
CA LYS A 162 -16.01 9.41 0.23
C LYS A 162 -15.83 10.92 0.29
N PHE A 163 -15.15 11.52 -0.69
CA PHE A 163 -14.90 12.97 -0.76
C PHE A 163 -14.47 13.57 0.59
N CYS A 164 -13.55 12.92 1.28
CA CYS A 164 -12.95 13.46 2.50
C CYS A 164 -12.26 14.79 2.15
N THR A 165 -12.49 15.84 2.94
CA THR A 165 -12.13 17.22 2.54
C THR A 165 -10.62 17.45 2.37
N PHE A 166 -9.78 16.57 2.93
CA PHE A 166 -8.32 16.59 2.79
C PHE A 166 -7.78 15.68 1.67
N CYS A 167 -8.62 14.85 1.06
CA CYS A 167 -8.19 13.75 0.20
C CYS A 167 -8.27 14.12 -1.29
N VAL A 168 -7.17 13.90 -2.02
CA VAL A 168 -7.07 14.14 -3.47
C VAL A 168 -7.55 12.96 -4.33
N VAL A 169 -7.81 11.81 -3.71
CA VAL A 169 -8.09 10.55 -4.42
C VAL A 169 -9.29 10.67 -5.38
N PRO A 170 -10.46 11.22 -5.00
CA PRO A 170 -11.59 11.31 -5.92
C PRO A 170 -11.25 12.06 -7.22
N TYR A 171 -10.39 13.08 -7.11
CA TYR A 171 -9.97 13.92 -8.23
C TYR A 171 -8.82 13.33 -9.05
N THR A 172 -8.09 12.36 -8.50
CA THR A 172 -6.88 11.79 -9.12
C THR A 172 -7.02 10.33 -9.52
N ARG A 173 -8.05 9.62 -9.05
CA ARG A 173 -8.34 8.21 -9.39
C ARG A 173 -9.78 7.97 -9.81
N GLY A 174 -10.62 9.01 -9.84
CA GLY A 174 -11.98 8.95 -10.32
C GLY A 174 -12.98 8.38 -9.31
N ALA A 175 -14.19 8.13 -9.82
CA ALA A 175 -15.30 7.56 -9.07
C ALA A 175 -15.02 6.11 -8.65
N GLU A 176 -15.69 5.68 -7.59
CA GLU A 176 -15.60 4.32 -7.07
C GLU A 176 -16.07 3.28 -8.10
N TYR A 177 -15.21 2.30 -8.38
CA TYR A 177 -15.48 1.18 -9.26
C TYR A 177 -14.97 -0.12 -8.64
N SER A 178 -15.87 -1.10 -8.50
CA SER A 178 -15.55 -2.45 -8.02
C SER A 178 -15.50 -3.43 -9.19
N ARG A 179 -14.41 -4.21 -9.27
CA ARG A 179 -14.23 -5.22 -10.32
C ARG A 179 -15.21 -6.40 -10.13
N PRO A 180 -15.59 -7.11 -11.20
CA PRO A 180 -16.38 -8.35 -11.08
C PRO A 180 -15.66 -9.43 -10.25
N ALA A 181 -16.40 -10.10 -9.37
CA ALA A 181 -15.85 -11.13 -8.49
C ALA A 181 -15.27 -12.31 -9.29
N THR A 182 -15.87 -12.67 -10.42
CA THR A 182 -15.39 -13.74 -11.31
C THR A 182 -13.99 -13.46 -11.84
N ALA A 183 -13.74 -12.22 -12.29
CA ALA A 183 -12.43 -11.80 -12.76
C ALA A 183 -11.39 -11.82 -11.62
N LEU A 184 -11.78 -11.36 -10.43
CA LEU A 184 -10.92 -11.38 -9.25
C LEU A 184 -10.56 -12.80 -8.80
N LEU A 185 -11.52 -13.73 -8.79
CA LEU A 185 -11.27 -15.13 -8.44
C LEU A 185 -10.37 -15.82 -9.49
N SER A 186 -10.55 -15.51 -10.77
CA SER A 186 -9.68 -16.03 -11.84
C SER A 186 -8.25 -15.52 -11.67
N GLU A 187 -8.07 -14.21 -11.51
CA GLU A 187 -6.75 -13.61 -11.31
C GLU A 187 -6.07 -14.11 -10.03
N ALA A 188 -6.83 -14.26 -8.94
CA ALA A 188 -6.34 -14.84 -7.69
C ALA A 188 -5.80 -16.25 -7.90
N ARG A 189 -6.53 -17.14 -8.58
CA ARG A 189 -6.05 -18.51 -8.89
C ARG A 189 -4.75 -18.48 -9.68
N GLY A 190 -4.67 -17.66 -10.72
CA GLY A 190 -3.44 -17.50 -11.50
C GLY A 190 -2.25 -17.01 -10.67
N LEU A 191 -2.45 -16.11 -9.71
CA LEU A 191 -1.39 -15.66 -8.79
C LEU A 191 -0.90 -16.81 -7.90
N ILE A 192 -1.80 -17.64 -7.38
CA ILE A 192 -1.46 -18.79 -6.53
C ILE A 192 -0.75 -19.89 -7.33
N GLU A 193 -1.23 -20.21 -8.53
CA GLU A 193 -0.59 -21.18 -9.43
C GLU A 193 0.85 -20.77 -9.79
N ARG A 194 1.15 -19.46 -9.83
CA ARG A 194 2.49 -18.93 -10.05
C ARG A 194 3.33 -18.75 -8.78
N GLY A 195 2.86 -19.24 -7.62
CA GLY A 195 3.64 -19.33 -6.39
C GLY A 195 3.38 -18.26 -5.33
N ALA A 196 2.34 -17.43 -5.46
CA ALA A 196 1.92 -16.58 -4.36
C ALA A 196 1.29 -17.43 -3.24
N ALA A 197 1.56 -17.08 -1.98
CA ALA A 197 1.01 -17.74 -0.80
C ALA A 197 0.03 -16.83 -0.03
N GLU A 198 0.12 -15.52 -0.26
CA GLU A 198 -0.75 -14.50 0.33
C GLU A 198 -1.29 -13.57 -0.76
N ILE A 199 -2.57 -13.21 -0.66
CA ILE A 199 -3.18 -12.16 -1.48
C ILE A 199 -3.53 -10.98 -0.58
N THR A 200 -3.02 -9.80 -0.96
CA THR A 200 -3.43 -8.52 -0.38
C THR A 200 -4.34 -7.79 -1.36
N LEU A 201 -5.61 -7.65 -1.00
CA LEU A 201 -6.61 -6.89 -1.74
C LEU A 201 -6.29 -5.40 -1.65
N LEU A 202 -6.20 -4.75 -2.81
CA LEU A 202 -5.88 -3.33 -2.94
C LEU A 202 -7.05 -2.53 -3.52
N GLY A 203 -7.07 -1.25 -3.17
CA GLY A 203 -8.01 -0.26 -3.65
C GLY A 203 -7.86 1.03 -2.83
N GLN A 204 -8.70 2.02 -3.13
CA GLN A 204 -8.74 3.28 -2.38
C GLN A 204 -9.69 3.22 -1.19
N ASN A 205 -10.64 2.28 -1.18
CA ASN A 205 -11.51 2.01 -0.05
C ASN A 205 -12.05 0.57 -0.10
N VAL A 206 -11.18 -0.41 0.14
CA VAL A 206 -11.43 -1.83 -0.19
C VAL A 206 -12.67 -2.41 0.51
N ASN A 207 -12.99 -1.95 1.71
CA ASN A 207 -14.18 -2.43 2.42
C ASN A 207 -15.51 -1.82 1.94
N ALA A 208 -15.48 -0.94 0.94
CA ALA A 208 -16.68 -0.59 0.18
C ALA A 208 -16.88 -1.44 -1.08
N TYR A 209 -16.05 -2.46 -1.33
CA TYR A 209 -16.20 -3.32 -2.50
C TYR A 209 -17.66 -3.82 -2.68
N HIS A 210 -18.21 -3.57 -3.87
CA HIS A 210 -19.58 -3.91 -4.27
C HIS A 210 -19.60 -4.42 -5.74
N GLY A 211 -18.87 -5.49 -6.03
CA GLY A 211 -18.72 -6.00 -7.39
C GLY A 211 -19.79 -7.02 -7.80
N PRO A 212 -20.11 -7.16 -9.10
CA PRO A 212 -21.01 -8.20 -9.58
C PRO A 212 -20.41 -9.60 -9.39
N GLY A 213 -21.22 -10.51 -8.87
CA GLY A 213 -20.95 -11.92 -8.68
C GLY A 213 -21.23 -12.76 -9.94
N PRO A 214 -20.95 -14.08 -9.90
CA PRO A 214 -21.13 -14.98 -11.05
C PRO A 214 -22.58 -15.09 -11.54
N ASP A 215 -23.54 -14.89 -10.65
CA ASP A 215 -24.99 -14.93 -10.90
C ASP A 215 -25.60 -13.54 -11.14
N GLY A 216 -24.77 -12.50 -11.24
CA GLY A 216 -25.20 -11.11 -11.37
C GLY A 216 -25.62 -10.44 -10.06
N SER A 217 -25.65 -11.16 -8.92
CA SER A 217 -25.86 -10.56 -7.60
C SER A 217 -24.69 -9.64 -7.24
N ILE A 218 -24.92 -8.63 -6.39
CA ILE A 218 -23.83 -7.76 -5.91
C ILE A 218 -23.18 -8.39 -4.68
N TRP A 219 -21.87 -8.59 -4.72
CA TRP A 219 -21.09 -9.11 -3.62
C TRP A 219 -20.43 -7.98 -2.85
N GLY A 220 -20.59 -7.98 -1.52
CA GLY A 220 -19.77 -7.20 -0.61
C GLY A 220 -18.38 -7.81 -0.38
N LEU A 221 -17.48 -7.06 0.27
CA LEU A 221 -16.11 -7.53 0.55
C LEU A 221 -16.10 -8.85 1.33
N ALA A 222 -16.99 -9.00 2.32
CA ALA A 222 -17.07 -10.20 3.15
C ALA A 222 -17.35 -11.46 2.31
N ARG A 223 -18.26 -11.37 1.34
CA ARG A 223 -18.56 -12.48 0.41
C ARG A 223 -17.38 -12.79 -0.50
N LEU A 224 -16.71 -11.76 -1.04
CA LEU A 224 -15.50 -11.94 -1.84
C LEU A 224 -14.39 -12.65 -1.05
N ILE A 225 -14.16 -12.25 0.20
CA ILE A 225 -13.14 -12.88 1.07
C ILE A 225 -13.46 -14.36 1.30
N ARG A 226 -14.73 -14.70 1.59
CA ARG A 226 -15.14 -16.10 1.77
C ARG A 226 -14.87 -16.93 0.51
N ALA A 227 -15.21 -16.41 -0.67
CA ALA A 227 -14.94 -17.09 -1.94
C ALA A 227 -13.44 -17.21 -2.25
N LEU A 228 -12.63 -16.18 -1.98
CA LEU A 228 -11.17 -16.26 -2.10
C LEU A 228 -10.59 -17.32 -1.16
N ALA A 229 -11.12 -17.44 0.05
CA ALA A 229 -10.63 -18.41 1.03
C ALA A 229 -10.84 -19.87 0.60
N GLU A 230 -11.76 -20.15 -0.32
CA GLU A 230 -11.98 -21.47 -0.93
C GLU A 230 -10.90 -21.85 -1.96
N ILE A 231 -10.07 -20.91 -2.41
CA ILE A 231 -8.97 -21.19 -3.35
C ILE A 231 -7.91 -22.07 -2.65
N GLU A 232 -7.66 -23.24 -3.22
CA GLU A 232 -6.60 -24.16 -2.79
C GLU A 232 -5.22 -23.50 -2.94
N GLY A 233 -4.32 -23.75 -1.99
CA GLY A 233 -2.98 -23.14 -1.97
C GLY A 233 -2.92 -21.71 -1.42
N LEU A 234 -4.03 -20.95 -1.42
CA LEU A 234 -4.07 -19.63 -0.77
C LEU A 234 -3.96 -19.77 0.75
N GLY A 235 -2.87 -19.28 1.33
CA GLY A 235 -2.61 -19.35 2.78
C GLY A 235 -3.15 -18.16 3.57
N ARG A 236 -3.11 -16.95 2.99
CA ARG A 236 -3.49 -15.70 3.69
C ARG A 236 -4.21 -14.71 2.79
N ILE A 237 -5.21 -14.05 3.36
CA ILE A 237 -5.92 -12.91 2.78
C ILE A 237 -5.69 -11.70 3.66
N ARG A 238 -5.33 -10.58 3.03
CA ARG A 238 -5.29 -9.26 3.64
C ARG A 238 -6.05 -8.29 2.79
N TYR A 239 -6.42 -7.18 3.38
CA TYR A 239 -6.81 -6.00 2.64
C TYR A 239 -6.25 -4.77 3.35
N THR A 240 -5.99 -3.72 2.58
CA THR A 240 -5.54 -2.44 3.12
C THR A 240 -6.39 -1.33 2.53
N THR A 241 -6.40 -0.20 3.23
CA THR A 241 -7.20 0.98 2.89
C THR A 241 -8.68 0.70 3.14
N SER A 242 -9.16 1.15 4.30
CA SER A 242 -10.54 0.95 4.71
C SER A 242 -11.14 2.20 5.33
N HIS A 243 -12.47 2.26 5.32
CA HIS A 243 -13.21 3.35 5.91
C HIS A 243 -14.13 2.82 7.03
N PRO A 244 -14.13 3.42 8.25
CA PRO A 244 -14.94 2.95 9.37
C PRO A 244 -16.43 2.80 9.05
N ARG A 245 -16.97 3.73 8.25
CA ARG A 245 -18.37 3.67 7.77
C ARG A 245 -18.72 2.37 7.05
N ASP A 246 -17.79 1.82 6.27
CA ASP A 246 -18.03 0.61 5.44
C ASP A 246 -17.53 -0.66 6.14
N LEU A 247 -17.20 -0.60 7.44
CA LEU A 247 -16.99 -1.80 8.24
C LEU A 247 -18.35 -2.30 8.74
N ASP A 248 -19.02 -3.10 7.91
CA ASP A 248 -20.33 -3.67 8.20
C ASP A 248 -20.25 -4.94 9.08
N ALA A 249 -21.42 -5.44 9.48
CA ALA A 249 -21.53 -6.63 10.33
C ALA A 249 -21.03 -7.90 9.63
N GLU A 250 -21.20 -8.02 8.30
CA GLU A 250 -20.77 -9.21 7.57
C GLU A 250 -19.24 -9.30 7.49
N LEU A 251 -18.56 -8.17 7.31
CA LEU A 251 -17.11 -8.09 7.27
C LEU A 251 -16.50 -8.32 8.66
N ILE A 252 -17.12 -7.80 9.72
CA ILE A 252 -16.76 -8.14 11.10
C ILE A 252 -16.91 -9.65 11.34
N ALA A 253 -18.03 -10.25 10.91
CA ALA A 253 -18.24 -11.70 11.03
C ALA A 253 -17.19 -12.49 10.26
N ALA A 254 -16.84 -12.06 9.03
CA ALA A 254 -15.81 -12.70 8.23
C ALA A 254 -14.43 -12.73 8.92
N HIS A 255 -14.07 -11.70 9.72
CA HIS A 255 -12.86 -11.75 10.55
C HIS A 255 -12.92 -12.85 11.61
N GLY A 256 -14.08 -13.11 12.20
CA GLY A 256 -14.25 -14.22 13.16
C GLY A 256 -14.27 -15.60 12.50
N GLU A 257 -14.82 -15.71 11.29
CA GLU A 257 -15.11 -16.98 10.60
C GLU A 257 -13.97 -17.47 9.70
N VAL A 258 -13.32 -16.57 8.97
CA VAL A 258 -12.39 -16.96 7.89
C VAL A 258 -10.97 -17.02 8.44
N ALA A 259 -10.47 -18.24 8.71
CA ALA A 259 -9.12 -18.43 9.24
C ALA A 259 -7.99 -17.86 8.36
N LYS A 260 -8.18 -17.84 7.03
CA LYS A 260 -7.24 -17.25 6.08
C LYS A 260 -7.25 -15.72 6.10
N LEU A 261 -8.30 -15.08 6.62
CA LEU A 261 -8.34 -13.62 6.78
C LEU A 261 -7.50 -13.22 7.99
N MET A 262 -6.43 -12.48 7.73
CA MET A 262 -5.44 -12.19 8.76
C MET A 262 -5.99 -11.23 9.83
N PRO A 263 -5.65 -11.44 11.12
CA PRO A 263 -6.15 -10.67 12.26
C PRO A 263 -5.48 -9.30 12.38
N PHE A 264 -5.33 -8.58 11.28
CA PHE A 264 -4.77 -7.24 11.21
C PHE A 264 -5.62 -6.38 10.30
N LEU A 265 -6.21 -5.33 10.86
CA LEU A 265 -7.06 -4.41 10.14
C LEU A 265 -6.50 -2.99 10.22
N HIS A 266 -6.17 -2.42 9.06
CA HIS A 266 -5.90 -1.00 8.94
C HIS A 266 -7.21 -0.24 8.74
N LEU A 267 -7.66 0.46 9.80
CA LEU A 267 -8.92 1.20 9.87
C LEU A 267 -8.68 2.69 10.23
N PRO A 268 -8.30 3.53 9.25
CA PRO A 268 -8.10 4.97 9.42
C PRO A 268 -9.28 5.73 10.03
N VAL A 269 -9.11 6.27 11.23
CA VAL A 269 -10.08 7.18 11.86
C VAL A 269 -9.80 8.64 11.51
N GLN A 270 -8.52 9.00 11.33
CA GLN A 270 -7.99 10.34 11.04
C GLN A 270 -7.94 11.29 12.25
N SER A 271 -8.97 11.32 13.09
CA SER A 271 -9.03 12.13 14.32
C SER A 271 -9.93 11.47 15.37
N GLY A 272 -9.77 11.80 16.66
CA GLY A 272 -10.72 11.41 17.71
C GLY A 272 -11.75 12.48 18.07
N SER A 273 -11.75 13.64 17.40
CA SER A 273 -12.76 14.67 17.61
C SER A 273 -13.88 14.58 16.59
N ASP A 274 -15.12 14.43 17.04
CA ASP A 274 -16.32 14.46 16.18
C ASP A 274 -16.41 15.74 15.34
N ARG A 275 -15.98 16.88 15.90
CA ARG A 275 -15.98 18.17 15.19
C ARG A 275 -14.99 18.17 14.03
N VAL A 276 -13.79 17.63 14.26
CA VAL A 276 -12.76 17.50 13.21
C VAL A 276 -13.15 16.43 12.20
N LEU A 277 -13.68 15.28 12.64
CA LEU A 277 -14.19 14.21 11.77
C LEU A 277 -15.31 14.73 10.85
N ALA A 278 -16.23 15.54 11.37
CA ALA A 278 -17.27 16.19 10.58
C ALA A 278 -16.66 17.17 9.54
N ALA A 279 -15.71 18.02 9.96
CA ALA A 279 -15.02 18.94 9.04
C ALA A 279 -14.17 18.23 7.98
N MET A 280 -13.68 17.03 8.29
CA MET A 280 -13.01 16.12 7.36
C MET A 280 -13.97 15.39 6.40
N ASN A 281 -15.30 15.53 6.57
CA ASN A 281 -16.34 14.75 5.89
C ASN A 281 -16.16 13.23 6.06
N ARG A 282 -15.87 12.78 7.30
CA ARG A 282 -15.67 11.35 7.61
C ARG A 282 -16.97 10.57 7.78
N GLN A 283 -18.09 11.25 8.04
CA GLN A 283 -19.42 10.66 8.20
C GLN A 283 -19.46 9.47 9.18
N HIS A 284 -18.72 9.61 10.27
CA HIS A 284 -18.82 8.79 11.48
C HIS A 284 -18.28 9.59 12.67
N ARG A 285 -18.62 9.14 13.88
CA ARG A 285 -18.18 9.71 15.15
C ARG A 285 -17.19 8.80 15.87
N ALA A 286 -16.51 9.35 16.88
CA ALA A 286 -15.53 8.63 17.69
C ALA A 286 -16.16 7.48 18.48
N ASP A 287 -17.36 7.65 19.02
CA ASP A 287 -18.12 6.61 19.72
C ASP A 287 -18.50 5.45 18.79
N GLU A 288 -19.03 5.76 17.60
CA GLU A 288 -19.34 4.77 16.57
C GLU A 288 -18.10 3.97 16.14
N TYR A 289 -16.94 4.62 16.06
CA TYR A 289 -15.67 3.95 15.79
C TYR A 289 -15.30 2.97 16.92
N LEU A 290 -15.39 3.41 18.17
CA LEU A 290 -15.10 2.58 19.34
C LEU A 290 -16.04 1.37 19.43
N ASP A 291 -17.32 1.55 19.13
CA ASP A 291 -18.31 0.46 19.11
C ASP A 291 -18.00 -0.57 18.03
N LYS A 292 -17.59 -0.12 16.84
CA LYS A 292 -17.12 -1.02 15.77
C LYS A 292 -15.87 -1.78 16.19
N VAL A 293 -14.90 -1.12 16.82
CA VAL A 293 -13.69 -1.77 17.36
C VAL A 293 -14.04 -2.81 18.42
N ALA A 294 -14.93 -2.49 19.35
CA ALA A 294 -15.38 -3.42 20.38
C ALA A 294 -16.06 -4.64 19.78
N THR A 295 -16.92 -4.43 18.78
CA THR A 295 -17.62 -5.50 18.06
C THR A 295 -16.65 -6.40 17.30
N LEU A 296 -15.69 -5.80 16.61
CA LEU A 296 -14.64 -6.53 15.89
C LEU A 296 -13.77 -7.36 16.84
N ARG A 297 -13.40 -6.83 18.01
CA ARG A 297 -12.64 -7.58 19.03
C ARG A 297 -13.44 -8.73 19.64
N ARG A 298 -14.77 -8.62 19.74
CA ARG A 298 -15.61 -9.77 20.15
C ARG A 298 -15.61 -10.88 19.10
N ALA A 299 -15.66 -10.53 17.81
CA ALA A 299 -15.63 -11.50 16.71
C ALA A 299 -14.23 -12.12 16.50
N ARG A 300 -13.17 -11.32 16.66
CA ARG A 300 -11.77 -11.72 16.47
C ARG A 300 -10.91 -11.20 17.65
N PRO A 301 -10.79 -11.96 18.76
CA PRO A 301 -10.12 -11.49 19.98
C PRO A 301 -8.64 -11.12 19.83
N ASP A 302 -7.94 -11.73 18.87
CA ASP A 302 -6.53 -11.47 18.56
C ASP A 302 -6.33 -10.39 17.49
N ILE A 303 -7.38 -9.65 17.08
CA ILE A 303 -7.25 -8.62 16.06
C ILE A 303 -6.38 -7.46 16.52
N ALA A 304 -5.38 -7.13 15.70
CA ALA A 304 -4.58 -5.94 15.84
C ALA A 304 -5.09 -4.86 14.88
N LEU A 305 -5.11 -3.62 15.36
CA LEU A 305 -5.57 -2.47 14.58
C LEU A 305 -4.41 -1.58 14.19
N SER A 306 -4.54 -1.04 12.98
CA SER A 306 -3.74 0.07 12.49
C SER A 306 -4.62 1.23 12.05
N SER A 307 -4.10 2.46 12.08
CA SER A 307 -4.86 3.64 11.69
C SER A 307 -3.96 4.74 11.15
N ASP A 308 -4.59 5.75 10.54
CA ASP A 308 -3.95 6.99 10.13
C ASP A 308 -4.50 8.15 10.97
N PHE A 309 -3.64 9.10 11.31
CA PHE A 309 -3.97 10.32 12.03
C PHE A 309 -3.43 11.55 11.33
N ILE A 310 -4.24 12.60 11.26
CA ILE A 310 -3.86 13.90 10.71
C ILE A 310 -3.99 14.94 11.83
N VAL A 311 -2.86 15.44 12.31
CA VAL A 311 -2.83 16.53 13.31
C VAL A 311 -2.75 17.89 12.63
N GLY A 312 -3.33 18.90 13.25
CA GLY A 312 -3.32 20.27 12.74
C GLY A 312 -4.25 20.51 11.57
N PHE A 313 -5.33 19.72 11.45
CA PHE A 313 -6.38 20.00 10.47
C PHE A 313 -6.91 21.43 10.64
N PRO A 314 -7.32 22.14 9.57
CA PRO A 314 -7.76 23.52 9.70
C PRO A 314 -8.88 23.68 10.74
N GLY A 315 -8.65 24.52 11.73
CA GLY A 315 -9.54 24.78 12.85
C GLY A 315 -9.40 23.83 14.04
N GLU A 316 -8.49 22.85 14.05
CA GLU A 316 -8.28 21.92 15.17
C GLU A 316 -7.80 22.63 16.44
N SER A 317 -8.58 22.56 17.52
CA SER A 317 -8.26 23.11 18.84
C SER A 317 -7.51 22.10 19.71
N ASP A 318 -7.01 22.56 20.87
CA ASP A 318 -6.33 21.67 21.82
C ASP A 318 -7.28 20.59 22.36
N ALA A 319 -8.54 20.92 22.61
CA ALA A 319 -9.55 19.95 23.06
C ALA A 319 -9.78 18.83 22.02
N ASP A 320 -9.74 19.16 20.73
CA ASP A 320 -9.88 18.15 19.66
C ASP A 320 -8.66 17.23 19.57
N PHE A 321 -7.48 17.79 19.80
CA PHE A 321 -6.25 17.03 19.84
C PHE A 321 -6.23 16.09 21.06
N GLU A 322 -6.63 16.56 22.24
CA GLU A 322 -6.76 15.71 23.42
C GLU A 322 -7.80 14.60 23.21
N ALA A 323 -8.92 14.88 22.53
CA ALA A 323 -9.88 13.83 22.14
C ALA A 323 -9.25 12.78 21.21
N THR A 324 -8.35 13.21 20.32
CA THR A 324 -7.57 12.29 19.47
C THR A 324 -6.63 11.41 20.29
N LEU A 325 -5.92 11.97 21.26
CA LEU A 325 -5.10 11.17 22.19
C LEU A 325 -5.96 10.18 23.00
N GLY A 326 -7.11 10.63 23.50
CA GLY A 326 -8.04 9.78 24.24
C GLY A 326 -8.56 8.58 23.42
N LEU A 327 -8.92 8.80 22.15
CA LEU A 327 -9.30 7.70 21.25
C LEU A 327 -8.14 6.72 21.04
N VAL A 328 -6.93 7.24 20.81
CA VAL A 328 -5.74 6.40 20.63
C VAL A 328 -5.48 5.55 21.87
N GLU A 329 -5.58 6.12 23.07
CA GLU A 329 -5.44 5.39 24.33
C GLU A 329 -6.50 4.32 24.51
N ALA A 330 -7.77 4.63 24.25
CA ALA A 330 -8.88 3.68 24.37
C ALA A 330 -8.76 2.50 23.40
N VAL A 331 -8.28 2.74 22.18
CA VAL A 331 -8.15 1.68 21.18
C VAL A 331 -6.91 0.83 21.42
N GLY A 332 -5.72 1.42 21.58
CA GLY A 332 -4.47 0.65 21.63
C GLY A 332 -4.08 0.10 20.26
N PHE A 333 -3.44 0.92 19.43
CA PHE A 333 -3.05 0.56 18.06
C PHE A 333 -1.73 -0.21 18.03
N ALA A 334 -1.67 -1.30 17.27
CA ALA A 334 -0.46 -2.09 17.07
C ALA A 334 0.53 -1.43 16.09
N GLN A 335 -0.01 -0.64 15.17
CA GLN A 335 0.71 0.19 14.23
C GLN A 335 -0.13 1.43 13.96
N ALA A 336 0.48 2.56 13.65
CA ALA A 336 -0.26 3.69 13.12
C ALA A 336 0.66 4.57 12.28
N TYR A 337 0.05 5.36 11.41
CA TYR A 337 0.73 6.42 10.70
C TYR A 337 0.15 7.75 11.16
N SER A 338 1.02 8.73 11.36
CA SER A 338 0.62 10.06 11.82
C SER A 338 1.33 11.10 10.99
N PHE A 339 0.57 12.13 10.60
CA PHE A 339 1.02 13.16 9.69
C PHE A 339 0.53 14.53 10.16
N LYS A 340 1.32 15.57 9.88
CA LYS A 340 0.78 16.93 9.89
C LYS A 340 -0.19 17.10 8.73
N TYR A 341 -1.25 17.85 8.93
CA TYR A 341 -2.08 18.32 7.83
C TYR A 341 -1.24 19.15 6.86
N SER A 342 -1.23 18.70 5.60
CA SER A 342 -0.63 19.39 4.45
C SER A 342 -1.75 19.75 3.49
N ALA A 343 -1.93 21.05 3.22
CA ALA A 343 -2.85 21.51 2.19
C ALA A 343 -2.47 20.91 0.83
N ARG A 344 -3.47 20.49 0.08
CA ARG A 344 -3.32 19.94 -1.27
C ARG A 344 -4.13 20.76 -2.25
N PRO A 345 -3.51 21.27 -3.33
CA PRO A 345 -4.25 21.94 -4.40
C PRO A 345 -5.46 21.10 -4.85
N GLY A 346 -6.62 21.74 -5.00
CA GLY A 346 -7.87 21.10 -5.41
C GLY A 346 -8.69 20.45 -4.30
N THR A 347 -8.17 20.32 -3.08
CA THR A 347 -8.96 19.75 -1.95
C THR A 347 -9.76 20.83 -1.22
N PRO A 348 -11.00 20.53 -0.76
CA PRO A 348 -11.81 21.51 -0.01
C PRO A 348 -11.10 22.06 1.24
N ALA A 349 -10.38 21.22 1.98
CA ALA A 349 -9.68 21.64 3.20
C ALA A 349 -8.54 22.64 2.93
N ALA A 350 -7.95 22.64 1.72
CA ALA A 350 -6.88 23.55 1.38
C ALA A 350 -7.32 25.02 1.33
N GLY A 351 -8.61 25.27 1.07
CA GLY A 351 -9.20 26.61 1.06
C GLY A 351 -9.65 27.13 2.42
N LEU A 352 -9.54 26.33 3.50
CA LEU A 352 -9.99 26.74 4.83
C LEU A 352 -9.03 27.76 5.46
N ALA A 353 -9.55 28.89 5.94
CA ALA A 353 -8.75 29.99 6.46
C ALA A 353 -8.05 29.70 7.79
N ASN A 354 -8.66 28.88 8.66
CA ASN A 354 -8.18 28.63 10.03
C ASN A 354 -7.05 27.59 10.08
N GLN A 355 -5.97 27.81 9.32
CA GLN A 355 -4.81 26.93 9.33
C GLN A 355 -4.11 26.96 10.70
N VAL A 356 -3.73 25.78 11.20
CA VAL A 356 -2.97 25.66 12.47
C VAL A 356 -1.49 25.99 12.22
N PRO A 357 -0.80 26.76 13.08
CA PRO A 357 0.63 27.05 12.95
C PRO A 357 1.49 25.78 12.95
N ASP A 358 2.56 25.74 12.14
CA ASP A 358 3.38 24.52 11.99
C ASP A 358 4.06 24.08 13.30
N GLU A 359 4.43 25.02 14.18
CA GLU A 359 5.00 24.72 15.49
C GLU A 359 4.01 23.91 16.35
N VAL A 360 2.73 24.30 16.34
CA VAL A 360 1.65 23.56 17.04
C VAL A 360 1.44 22.19 16.40
N LYS A 361 1.46 22.09 15.06
CA LYS A 361 1.38 20.78 14.38
C LYS A 361 2.54 19.87 14.75
N SER A 362 3.74 20.44 14.92
CA SER A 362 4.96 19.71 15.29
C SER A 362 4.86 19.15 16.70
N ASP A 363 4.48 19.97 17.67
CA ASP A 363 4.26 19.54 19.06
C ASP A 363 3.21 18.42 19.14
N ARG A 364 2.04 18.63 18.52
CA ARG A 364 0.96 17.64 18.47
C ARG A 364 1.43 16.33 17.83
N LEU A 365 2.16 16.39 16.73
CA LEU A 365 2.67 15.21 16.06
C LEU A 365 3.64 14.43 16.97
N GLU A 366 4.57 15.12 17.64
CA GLU A 366 5.54 14.48 18.54
C GLU A 366 4.83 13.78 19.71
N ARG A 367 3.87 14.47 20.35
CA ARG A 367 3.08 13.92 21.46
C ARG A 367 2.30 12.67 21.03
N LEU A 368 1.64 12.74 19.88
CA LEU A 368 0.90 11.60 19.31
C LEU A 368 1.85 10.44 18.95
N GLN A 369 2.99 10.72 18.30
CA GLN A 369 3.96 9.69 17.93
C GLN A 369 4.55 8.98 19.15
N ARG A 370 4.79 9.71 20.25
CA ARG A 370 5.25 9.12 21.51
C ARG A 370 4.27 8.11 22.08
N LEU A 371 2.96 8.44 22.06
CA LEU A 371 1.89 7.55 22.47
C LEU A 371 1.80 6.31 21.57
N LEU A 372 1.78 6.51 20.24
CA LEU A 372 1.70 5.41 19.27
C LEU A 372 2.92 4.47 19.36
N ALA A 373 4.13 5.01 19.53
CA ALA A 373 5.36 4.24 19.69
C ALA A 373 5.33 3.39 20.97
N ARG A 374 4.76 3.92 22.06
CA ARG A 374 4.54 3.17 23.30
C ARG A 374 3.62 1.98 23.05
N GLN A 375 2.46 2.18 22.43
CA GLN A 375 1.50 1.12 22.13
C GLN A 375 2.06 0.05 21.20
N GLN A 376 2.78 0.45 20.15
CA GLN A 376 3.47 -0.48 19.26
C GLN A 376 4.52 -1.31 20.01
N THR A 377 5.29 -0.68 20.91
CA THR A 377 6.27 -1.37 21.75
C THR A 377 5.60 -2.38 22.67
N GLU A 378 4.50 -2.01 23.32
CA GLU A 378 3.71 -2.90 24.18
C GLU A 378 3.14 -4.09 23.39
N PHE A 379 2.63 -3.86 22.18
CA PHE A 379 2.16 -4.93 21.31
C PHE A 379 3.27 -5.93 20.97
N ASN A 380 4.45 -5.43 20.59
CA ASN A 380 5.60 -6.28 20.27
C ASN A 380 6.14 -7.04 21.49
N ARG A 381 6.18 -6.40 22.67
CA ARG A 381 6.66 -7.01 23.92
C ARG A 381 5.82 -8.18 24.42
N ARG A 382 4.60 -8.35 23.90
CA ARG A 382 3.72 -9.51 24.20
C ARG A 382 4.03 -10.73 23.32
N MET A 383 4.93 -10.62 22.35
CA MET A 383 5.22 -11.70 21.41
C MET A 383 6.20 -12.77 21.91
N PRO A 384 7.28 -12.45 22.66
CA PRO A 384 8.20 -13.47 23.16
C PRO A 384 7.49 -14.61 23.90
N GLY A 385 7.93 -15.84 23.64
CA GLY A 385 7.33 -17.07 24.18
C GLY A 385 6.12 -17.59 23.39
N ARG A 386 5.58 -16.82 22.43
CA ARG A 386 4.46 -17.26 21.59
C ARG A 386 4.97 -17.99 20.35
N ARG A 387 4.24 -19.04 19.95
CA ARG A 387 4.36 -19.66 18.63
C ARG A 387 3.51 -18.87 17.65
N VAL A 388 4.13 -18.43 16.56
CA VAL A 388 3.53 -17.56 15.56
C VAL A 388 3.74 -18.19 14.18
N PRO A 389 2.69 -18.37 13.37
CA PRO A 389 2.85 -18.79 11.99
C PRO A 389 3.47 -17.64 11.21
N VAL A 390 4.68 -17.81 10.68
CA VAL A 390 5.41 -16.79 9.92
C VAL A 390 5.43 -17.18 8.45
N LEU A 391 4.99 -16.29 7.57
CA LEU A 391 5.18 -16.44 6.13
C LEU A 391 6.57 -15.91 5.78
N PHE A 392 7.50 -16.78 5.39
CA PHE A 392 8.84 -16.36 4.97
C PHE A 392 8.82 -15.92 3.50
N GLU A 393 9.35 -14.73 3.23
CA GLU A 393 9.22 -14.07 1.93
C GLU A 393 10.53 -14.01 1.16
N ARG A 394 11.67 -13.99 1.87
CA ARG A 394 13.00 -13.79 1.25
C ARG A 394 14.15 -14.16 2.19
N PRO A 395 15.38 -14.29 1.66
CA PRO A 395 16.58 -14.39 2.48
C PRO A 395 16.81 -13.14 3.33
N GLY A 396 17.40 -13.35 4.50
CA GLY A 396 17.85 -12.33 5.43
C GLY A 396 19.23 -11.77 5.10
N ARG A 397 19.75 -10.95 6.01
CA ARG A 397 21.08 -10.33 5.85
C ARG A 397 22.21 -11.31 6.15
N HIS A 398 21.96 -12.27 7.06
CA HIS A 398 22.93 -13.26 7.49
C HIS A 398 22.73 -14.59 6.76
N ARG A 399 23.80 -15.37 6.62
CA ARG A 399 23.74 -16.69 5.97
C ARG A 399 22.79 -17.61 6.75
N GLY A 400 21.84 -18.23 6.06
CA GLY A 400 20.83 -19.11 6.66
C GLY A 400 19.67 -18.38 7.33
N GLN A 401 19.71 -17.04 7.42
CA GLN A 401 18.61 -16.25 7.95
C GLN A 401 17.53 -16.08 6.88
N LEU A 402 16.28 -16.16 7.30
CA LEU A 402 15.09 -15.88 6.50
C LEU A 402 14.35 -14.69 7.11
N LEU A 403 13.68 -13.92 6.24
CA LEU A 403 12.81 -12.81 6.64
C LEU A 403 11.38 -13.12 6.22
N GLY A 404 10.46 -12.93 7.16
CA GLY A 404 9.04 -13.17 6.97
C GLY A 404 8.17 -12.21 7.75
N ARG A 405 6.86 -12.45 7.70
CA ARG A 405 5.85 -11.65 8.39
C ARG A 405 4.92 -12.49 9.23
N SER A 406 4.66 -12.03 10.46
CA SER A 406 3.62 -12.58 11.33
C SER A 406 2.21 -12.32 10.76
N PRO A 407 1.16 -12.93 11.32
CA PRO A 407 -0.22 -12.60 10.95
C PRO A 407 -0.56 -11.11 11.11
N TRP A 408 0.17 -10.40 12.00
CA TRP A 408 0.00 -8.97 12.28
C TRP A 408 0.98 -8.05 11.55
N LEU A 409 1.63 -8.52 10.47
CA LEU A 409 2.61 -7.76 9.67
C LEU A 409 3.89 -7.35 10.42
N GLN A 410 4.15 -7.87 11.62
CA GLN A 410 5.45 -7.67 12.26
C GLN A 410 6.50 -8.43 11.45
N ALA A 411 7.62 -7.76 11.17
CA ALA A 411 8.76 -8.42 10.56
C ALA A 411 9.33 -9.45 11.54
N VAL A 412 9.53 -10.68 11.07
CA VAL A 412 10.16 -11.75 11.84
C VAL A 412 11.36 -12.26 11.08
N HIS A 413 12.47 -12.48 11.79
CA HIS A 413 13.61 -13.20 11.25
C HIS A 413 13.88 -14.46 12.06
N ALA A 414 14.26 -15.52 11.35
CA ALA A 414 14.63 -16.82 11.92
C ALA A 414 15.65 -17.49 11.00
N ASP A 415 16.48 -18.37 11.55
CA ASP A 415 17.37 -19.20 10.75
C ASP A 415 16.64 -20.45 10.25
N GLY A 416 16.87 -20.81 8.98
CA GLY A 416 16.19 -21.93 8.34
C GLY A 416 16.61 -22.18 6.88
N PRO A 417 16.18 -23.31 6.30
CA PRO A 417 16.46 -23.63 4.90
C PRO A 417 15.68 -22.72 3.94
N ALA A 418 16.28 -22.42 2.78
CA ALA A 418 15.73 -21.47 1.80
C ALA A 418 14.40 -21.92 1.16
N ASP A 419 14.08 -23.21 1.21
CA ASP A 419 12.82 -23.78 0.69
C ASP A 419 11.58 -23.40 1.53
N LEU A 420 11.78 -22.78 2.69
CA LEU A 420 10.70 -22.15 3.47
C LEU A 420 10.23 -20.82 2.89
N ILE A 421 10.97 -20.22 1.95
CA ILE A 421 10.48 -19.03 1.24
C ILE A 421 9.20 -19.39 0.47
N GLY A 422 8.14 -18.62 0.67
CA GLY A 422 6.80 -18.92 0.17
C GLY A 422 5.95 -19.79 1.08
N ARG A 423 6.49 -20.27 2.21
CA ARG A 423 5.79 -21.15 3.15
C ARG A 423 5.50 -20.46 4.47
N ILE A 424 4.40 -20.90 5.10
CA ILE A 424 4.06 -20.52 6.47
C ILE A 424 4.66 -21.57 7.41
N ALA A 425 5.52 -21.13 8.32
CA ALA A 425 6.15 -22.00 9.31
C ALA A 425 5.94 -21.47 10.73
N GLU A 426 5.66 -22.38 11.66
CA GLU A 426 5.55 -22.09 13.08
C GLU A 426 6.91 -21.63 13.63
N THR A 427 6.92 -20.44 14.23
CA THR A 427 8.13 -19.79 14.73
C THR A 427 7.88 -19.37 16.18
N LEU A 428 8.69 -19.88 17.10
CA LEU A 428 8.69 -19.40 18.49
C LEU A 428 9.43 -18.07 18.55
N ILE A 429 8.73 -17.01 18.94
CA ILE A 429 9.35 -15.69 19.10
C ILE A 429 10.18 -15.67 20.38
N GLU A 430 11.43 -15.24 20.27
CA GLU A 430 12.39 -15.25 21.37
C GLU A 430 12.70 -13.85 21.89
N ALA A 431 12.84 -12.87 20.99
CA ALA A 431 13.15 -11.51 21.38
C ALA A 431 12.49 -10.47 20.47
N VAL A 432 12.44 -9.24 20.99
CA VAL A 432 11.97 -8.05 20.28
C VAL A 432 13.18 -7.17 19.99
N GLY A 433 13.48 -6.97 18.71
CA GLY A 433 14.44 -5.97 18.26
C GLY A 433 13.77 -4.61 18.00
N PRO A 434 14.53 -3.60 17.55
CA PRO A 434 14.00 -2.25 17.31
C PRO A 434 12.86 -2.21 16.27
N HIS A 435 12.95 -3.04 15.23
CA HIS A 435 12.00 -3.03 14.10
C HIS A 435 11.59 -4.43 13.63
N SER A 436 11.93 -5.47 14.39
CA SER A 436 11.66 -6.86 14.03
C SER A 436 11.61 -7.74 15.26
N LEU A 437 10.98 -8.90 15.12
CA LEU A 437 11.02 -9.99 16.09
C LEU A 437 12.09 -10.99 15.65
N SER A 438 12.84 -11.54 16.59
CA SER A 438 13.67 -12.71 16.35
C SER A 438 12.94 -13.95 16.84
N GLY A 439 13.02 -15.04 16.08
CA GLY A 439 12.46 -16.31 16.51
C GLY A 439 13.24 -17.49 15.96
N ARG A 440 12.87 -18.67 16.44
CA ARG A 440 13.36 -19.94 15.92
C ARG A 440 12.21 -20.77 15.37
N LEU A 441 12.48 -21.53 14.32
CA LEU A 441 11.52 -22.47 13.74
C LEU A 441 11.19 -23.59 14.75
N VAL A 442 9.92 -23.98 14.84
CA VAL A 442 9.45 -25.06 15.70
C VAL A 442 8.52 -26.00 14.93
N GLY A 443 8.77 -27.31 14.94
CA GLY A 443 7.96 -28.32 14.22
C GLY A 443 8.75 -29.58 13.86
N GLU A 444 8.05 -30.68 13.54
CA GLU A 444 8.67 -31.96 13.12
C GLU A 444 9.39 -31.81 11.76
N GLY A 445 10.63 -32.28 11.66
CA GLY A 445 11.41 -32.31 10.42
C GLY A 445 12.36 -31.13 10.17
N ILE A 446 12.43 -30.14 11.07
CA ILE A 446 13.38 -29.02 10.97
C ILE A 446 14.57 -29.31 11.89
N PRO A 447 15.82 -29.36 11.39
CA PRO A 447 16.99 -29.57 12.24
C PRO A 447 17.04 -28.47 13.31
N GLN A 448 17.00 -28.86 14.58
CA GLN A 448 17.27 -27.90 15.65
C GLN A 448 18.72 -27.41 15.49
N PRO A 449 18.99 -26.09 15.56
CA PRO A 449 20.35 -25.62 15.61
C PRO A 449 21.01 -26.23 16.85
N ALA A 450 22.12 -26.94 16.64
CA ALA A 450 22.93 -27.49 17.72
C ALA A 450 23.30 -26.34 18.66
N ALA A 451 23.02 -26.51 19.95
CA ALA A 451 23.40 -25.54 20.97
C ALA A 451 24.89 -25.22 20.81
N ALA A 452 25.20 -23.94 20.56
CA ALA A 452 26.58 -23.48 20.53
C ALA A 452 27.17 -23.72 21.92
N VAL A 453 28.01 -24.75 22.04
CA VAL A 453 28.83 -24.99 23.22
C VAL A 453 29.77 -23.80 23.31
N HIS A 454 29.51 -22.93 24.29
CA HIS A 454 30.41 -21.86 24.66
C HIS A 454 31.64 -22.51 25.31
N GLU A 455 32.65 -22.86 24.51
CA GLU A 455 33.98 -23.15 25.05
C GLU A 455 34.57 -21.85 25.57
N ALA A 456 34.50 -21.67 26.88
CA ALA A 456 35.27 -20.68 27.61
C ALA A 456 36.75 -21.03 27.46
N ARG A 457 37.46 -20.33 26.59
CA ARG A 457 38.92 -20.24 26.66
C ARG A 457 39.29 -19.38 27.87
N MET A 458 39.57 -20.06 28.98
CA MET A 458 40.56 -19.58 29.94
C MET A 458 41.93 -19.84 29.33
N ASP A 459 42.73 -18.79 29.15
CA ASP A 459 44.18 -18.91 29.05
C ASP A 459 44.81 -17.80 29.88
N HIS A 460 45.90 -18.18 30.55
CA HIS A 460 46.68 -17.48 31.57
C HIS A 460 47.32 -16.17 31.13
#